data_AF-A0A7C1L0S4-F1
#
_entry.id   AF-A0A7C1L0S4-F1
#
_cell.length_a   1.000
_cell.length_b   1.000
_cell.length_c   1.000
_cell.angle_alpha   90.00
_cell.angle_beta   90.00
_cell.angle_gamma   90.00
#
_symmetry.space_group_name_H-M   'P 1'
#
loop_
_entity.id
_entity.type
_entity.pdbx_description
1 polymer ?
#
loop_
_entity_poly.entity_id
_entity_poly.type
_entity_poly.pdbx_seq_one_letter_code
_entity_poly.pdbx_strand_id
1 'polypeptide(L)'
;KGIIEVTPVIIRPVHSLCVKPYPNHKKGCPNYGKKKGCPPDVPMFDSFYDTSKPTYAIYNKFDFKGHVDRMREKHPDWSRRQLECCLYWQGTARKKLKERINEFIFLADERYVVNTTPEAMGVNVTETMKRVGVELEWPPVNIAYQVAMAGMTRRVA
;
A
#
# COMPACT_ATOMS: atom_id res chain seq x y z
N LYS A 1 -15.78 -1.45 -6.69
CA LYS A 1 -15.07 -2.65 -6.15
C LYS A 1 -13.74 -2.20 -5.57
N GLY A 2 -13.43 -2.61 -4.33
CA GLY A 2 -12.24 -2.15 -3.58
C GLY A 2 -11.57 -3.22 -2.72
N ILE A 3 -12.14 -4.41 -2.74
CA ILE A 3 -11.68 -5.61 -2.07
C ILE A 3 -11.71 -6.68 -3.15
N ILE A 4 -10.62 -7.40 -3.34
CA ILE A 4 -10.49 -8.43 -4.37
C ILE A 4 -9.60 -9.55 -3.85
N GLU A 5 -9.97 -10.80 -4.12
CA GLU A 5 -9.12 -11.95 -3.80
C GLU A 5 -7.90 -11.95 -4.72
N VAL A 6 -6.72 -12.25 -4.18
CA VAL A 6 -5.44 -12.21 -4.88
C VAL A 6 -4.55 -13.37 -4.48
N THR A 7 -3.67 -13.79 -5.38
CA THR A 7 -2.51 -14.62 -5.05
C THR A 7 -1.29 -13.70 -4.88
N PRO A 8 -0.80 -13.47 -3.64
CA PRO A 8 0.30 -12.54 -3.40
C PRO A 8 1.59 -13.02 -4.07
N VAL A 9 2.27 -12.11 -4.78
CA VAL A 9 3.59 -12.37 -5.35
C VAL A 9 4.64 -11.96 -4.33
N ILE A 10 5.24 -12.95 -3.67
CA ILE A 10 6.16 -12.72 -2.56
C ILE A 10 7.59 -12.86 -3.06
N ILE A 11 8.36 -11.79 -2.96
CA ILE A 11 9.76 -11.73 -3.37
C ILE A 11 10.59 -11.03 -2.29
N ARG A 12 11.52 -11.78 -1.67
CA ARG A 12 12.43 -11.26 -0.62
C ARG A 12 13.14 -9.94 -0.97
N PRO A 13 13.60 -9.71 -2.22
CA PRO A 13 14.24 -8.45 -2.58
C PRO A 13 13.38 -7.20 -2.41
N VAL A 14 12.06 -7.28 -2.27
CA VAL A 14 11.22 -6.09 -2.06
C VAL A 14 11.55 -5.37 -0.75
N HIS A 15 12.02 -6.08 0.29
CA HIS A 15 12.50 -5.43 1.53
C HIS A 15 13.66 -4.45 1.26
N SER A 16 14.48 -4.74 0.25
CA SER A 16 15.61 -3.86 -0.11
C SER A 16 15.16 -2.50 -0.61
N LEU A 17 13.90 -2.35 -1.05
CA LEU A 17 13.37 -1.04 -1.45
C LEU A 17 13.36 -0.05 -0.28
N CYS A 18 13.19 -0.52 0.96
CA CYS A 18 13.18 0.35 2.12
C CYS A 18 14.52 1.04 2.39
N VAL A 19 15.64 0.51 1.89
CA VAL A 19 16.97 1.12 2.06
C VAL A 19 17.43 1.89 0.81
N LYS A 20 16.67 1.84 -0.30
CA LYS A 20 17.00 2.59 -1.52
C LYS A 20 16.73 4.08 -1.34
N PRO A 21 17.63 4.97 -1.80
CA PRO A 21 17.43 6.40 -1.71
C PRO A 21 16.25 6.87 -2.58
N TYR A 22 15.53 7.88 -2.12
CA TYR A 22 14.50 8.59 -2.88
C TYR A 22 14.50 10.09 -2.49
N PRO A 23 13.76 10.97 -3.19
CA PRO A 23 13.85 12.42 -2.96
C PRO A 23 13.72 12.81 -1.48
N ASN A 24 14.67 13.60 -0.97
CA ASN A 24 14.83 14.00 0.43
C ASN A 24 15.18 12.88 1.44
N HIS A 25 15.43 11.66 0.97
CA HIS A 25 15.69 10.47 1.80
C HIS A 25 16.88 9.68 1.25
N LYS A 26 18.09 10.25 1.37
CA LYS A 26 19.35 9.66 0.84
C LYS A 26 19.72 8.29 1.44
N LYS A 27 19.19 7.96 2.62
CA LYS A 27 19.42 6.67 3.32
C LYS A 27 18.23 5.71 3.20
N GLY A 28 17.27 6.02 2.32
CA GLY A 28 16.02 5.30 2.20
C GLY A 28 14.98 5.66 3.26
N CYS A 29 14.03 4.77 3.46
CA CYS A 29 12.83 4.99 4.26
C CYS A 29 13.19 5.34 5.70
N PRO A 30 12.68 6.46 6.25
CA PRO A 30 12.99 6.88 7.61
C PRO A 30 12.48 5.91 8.69
N ASN A 31 11.57 4.99 8.33
CA ASN A 31 10.98 3.99 9.23
C ASN A 31 11.75 2.66 9.28
N TYR A 32 12.70 2.43 8.36
CA TYR A 32 13.50 1.21 8.33
C TYR A 32 14.28 1.03 9.65
N GLY A 33 14.15 -0.14 10.27
CA GLY A 33 14.78 -0.46 11.56
C GLY A 33 14.28 0.34 12.77
N LYS A 34 13.13 1.05 12.63
CA LYS A 34 12.60 1.89 13.72
C LYS A 34 11.14 1.58 14.05
N LYS A 35 10.30 1.41 13.04
CA LYS A 35 8.86 1.24 13.23
C LYS A 35 8.49 -0.25 13.25
N LYS A 36 7.68 -0.67 14.24
CA LYS A 36 7.06 -2.00 14.25
C LYS A 36 6.28 -2.23 12.95
N GLY A 37 6.50 -3.37 12.31
CA GLY A 37 5.90 -3.70 11.01
C GLY A 37 6.67 -3.17 9.80
N CYS A 38 7.91 -2.70 9.99
CA CYS A 38 8.85 -2.41 8.91
C CYS A 38 10.05 -3.36 8.95
N PRO A 39 10.78 -3.53 7.83
CA PRO A 39 12.02 -4.30 7.83
C PRO A 39 13.09 -3.67 8.74
N PRO A 40 14.04 -4.47 9.26
CA PRO A 40 14.22 -5.90 8.99
C PRO A 40 13.34 -6.84 9.84
N ASP A 41 12.65 -6.32 10.85
CA ASP A 41 12.04 -7.15 11.91
C ASP A 41 10.64 -7.67 11.56
N VAL A 42 10.03 -7.17 10.48
CA VAL A 42 8.72 -7.65 10.03
C VAL A 42 8.85 -8.99 9.30
N PRO A 43 8.00 -9.99 9.62
CA PRO A 43 8.03 -11.27 8.94
C PRO A 43 7.63 -11.15 7.46
N MET A 44 8.12 -12.09 6.64
CA MET A 44 7.65 -12.25 5.26
C MET A 44 6.17 -12.63 5.25
N PHE A 45 5.47 -12.24 4.19
CA PHE A 45 4.02 -12.46 4.07
C PHE A 45 3.65 -13.94 4.24
N ASP A 46 4.36 -14.85 3.58
CA ASP A 46 4.16 -16.31 3.64
C ASP A 46 4.52 -16.94 4.98
N SER A 47 5.36 -16.28 5.78
CA SER A 47 5.72 -16.74 7.12
C SER A 47 4.69 -16.33 8.19
N PHE A 48 3.98 -15.22 7.97
CA PHE A 48 2.98 -14.70 8.91
C PHE A 48 1.55 -15.17 8.58
N TYR A 49 1.20 -15.18 7.28
CA TYR A 49 -0.11 -15.56 6.79
C TYR A 49 -0.13 -17.01 6.28
N ASP A 50 -1.29 -17.66 6.41
CA ASP A 50 -1.55 -18.96 5.81
C ASP A 50 -1.90 -18.77 4.32
N THR A 51 -0.92 -18.98 3.46
CA THR A 51 -1.06 -18.83 2.00
C THR A 51 -1.88 -19.94 1.35
N SER A 52 -2.32 -20.95 2.11
CA SER A 52 -3.31 -21.94 1.64
C SER A 52 -4.74 -21.41 1.73
N LYS A 53 -4.95 -20.30 2.45
CA LYS A 53 -6.24 -19.63 2.59
C LYS A 53 -6.37 -18.44 1.63
N PRO A 54 -7.60 -18.03 1.29
CA PRO A 54 -7.83 -16.84 0.50
C PRO A 54 -7.12 -15.62 1.09
N THR A 55 -6.52 -14.82 0.22
CA THR A 55 -5.85 -13.57 0.55
C THR A 55 -6.53 -12.46 -0.23
N TYR A 56 -6.73 -11.30 0.38
CA TYR A 56 -7.43 -10.19 -0.24
C TYR A 56 -6.55 -8.95 -0.33
N ALA A 57 -6.57 -8.29 -1.49
CA ALA A 57 -6.10 -6.93 -1.63
C ALA A 57 -7.27 -5.97 -1.37
N ILE A 58 -7.07 -5.07 -0.41
CA ILE A 58 -8.00 -3.99 -0.08
C ILE A 58 -7.34 -2.72 -0.58
N TYR A 59 -7.94 -2.04 -1.55
CA TYR A 59 -7.31 -0.91 -2.21
C TYR A 59 -8.28 0.24 -2.40
N ASN A 60 -7.75 1.44 -2.59
CA ASN A 60 -8.51 2.61 -3.03
C ASN A 60 -7.92 3.19 -4.32
N LYS A 61 -8.78 3.88 -5.09
CA LYS A 61 -8.38 4.71 -6.22
C LYS A 61 -8.56 6.17 -5.79
N PHE A 62 -7.48 6.93 -5.75
CA PHE A 62 -7.52 8.36 -5.48
C PHE A 62 -7.34 9.12 -6.80
N ASP A 63 -8.27 10.02 -7.10
CA ASP A 63 -8.18 10.93 -8.25
C ASP A 63 -7.05 11.94 -8.02
N PHE A 64 -5.86 11.57 -8.50
CA PHE A 64 -4.65 12.34 -8.30
C PHE A 64 -4.60 13.52 -9.27
N LYS A 65 -5.00 13.31 -10.54
CA LYS A 65 -5.09 14.39 -11.52
C LYS A 65 -6.06 15.49 -11.06
N GLY A 66 -7.27 15.13 -10.64
CA GLY A 66 -8.23 16.11 -10.14
C GLY A 66 -7.79 16.80 -8.85
N HIS A 67 -6.96 16.15 -8.02
CA HIS A 67 -6.29 16.83 -6.91
C HIS A 67 -5.29 17.88 -7.40
N VAL A 68 -4.39 17.50 -8.31
CA VAL A 68 -3.35 18.38 -8.85
C VAL A 68 -3.95 19.58 -9.59
N ASP A 69 -4.99 19.35 -10.41
CA ASP A 69 -5.69 20.41 -11.15
C ASP A 69 -6.32 21.43 -10.19
N ARG A 70 -7.04 20.94 -9.16
CA ARG A 70 -7.61 21.80 -8.11
C ARG A 70 -6.54 22.58 -7.33
N MET A 71 -5.40 21.97 -7.04
CA MET A 71 -4.30 22.66 -6.36
C MET A 71 -3.68 23.74 -7.26
N ARG A 72 -3.64 23.52 -8.57
CA ARG A 72 -3.13 24.48 -9.55
C ARG A 72 -4.03 25.71 -9.69
N GLU A 73 -5.35 25.50 -9.68
CA GLU A 73 -6.32 26.60 -9.68
C GLU A 73 -6.20 27.45 -8.41
N LYS A 74 -6.03 26.81 -7.25
CA LYS A 74 -5.89 27.52 -5.96
C LYS A 74 -4.54 28.19 -5.77
N HIS A 75 -3.49 27.62 -6.35
CA HIS A 75 -2.11 28.05 -6.18
C HIS A 75 -1.38 28.06 -7.54
N PRO A 76 -1.68 29.04 -8.41
CA PRO A 76 -1.14 29.07 -9.78
C PRO A 76 0.40 29.17 -9.83
N ASP A 77 1.02 29.78 -8.82
CA ASP A 77 2.47 29.96 -8.73
C ASP A 77 3.23 28.75 -8.15
N TRP A 78 2.51 27.72 -7.69
CA TRP A 78 3.16 26.53 -7.14
C TRP A 78 3.83 25.71 -8.23
N SER A 79 5.05 25.27 -7.95
CA SER A 79 5.77 24.32 -8.79
C SER A 79 5.02 22.98 -8.90
N ARG A 80 5.29 22.23 -9.96
CA ARG A 80 4.71 20.87 -10.15
C ARG A 80 4.92 19.99 -8.92
N ARG A 81 6.11 20.04 -8.31
CA ARG A 81 6.44 19.28 -7.09
C ARG A 81 5.55 19.65 -5.89
N GLN A 82 5.22 20.92 -5.73
CA GLN A 82 4.32 21.36 -4.65
C GLN A 82 2.88 20.88 -4.91
N LEU A 83 2.40 21.01 -6.16
CA LEU A 83 1.07 20.53 -6.55
C LEU A 83 0.89 19.01 -6.34
N GLU A 84 1.95 18.24 -6.57
CA GLU A 84 1.95 16.77 -6.44
C GLU A 84 2.29 16.28 -5.02
N CYS A 85 2.62 17.18 -4.10
CA CYS A 85 3.15 16.84 -2.78
C CYS A 85 2.19 15.91 -2.01
N CYS A 86 2.68 14.72 -1.66
CA CYS A 86 1.88 13.68 -1.01
C CYS A 86 1.28 14.13 0.33
N LEU A 87 1.88 15.09 1.03
CA LEU A 87 1.39 15.61 2.30
C LEU A 87 -0.03 16.19 2.18
N TYR A 88 -0.41 16.71 1.01
CA TYR A 88 -1.69 17.39 0.81
C TYR A 88 -2.86 16.44 0.50
N TRP A 89 -2.60 15.24 0.02
CA TRP A 89 -3.65 14.31 -0.42
C TRP A 89 -3.60 12.92 0.22
N GLN A 90 -2.44 12.49 0.74
CA GLN A 90 -2.29 11.15 1.29
C GLN A 90 -3.25 10.88 2.46
N GLY A 91 -3.59 11.90 3.25
CA GLY A 91 -4.52 11.78 4.38
C GLY A 91 -5.93 11.44 3.92
N THR A 92 -6.42 12.13 2.87
CA THR A 92 -7.73 11.85 2.27
C THR A 92 -7.78 10.46 1.65
N ALA A 93 -6.72 10.06 0.94
CA ALA A 93 -6.62 8.71 0.41
C ALA A 93 -6.64 7.68 1.55
N ARG A 94 -5.79 7.83 2.58
CA ARG A 94 -5.69 6.88 3.71
C ARG A 94 -7.01 6.74 4.45
N LYS A 95 -7.79 7.82 4.59
CA LYS A 95 -9.13 7.76 5.18
C LYS A 95 -10.04 6.80 4.40
N LYS A 96 -10.11 6.94 3.07
CA LYS A 96 -10.90 6.05 2.21
C LYS A 96 -10.43 4.60 2.23
N LEU A 97 -9.11 4.38 2.31
CA LEU A 97 -8.58 3.02 2.48
C LEU A 97 -9.01 2.43 3.83
N LYS A 98 -8.94 3.21 4.91
CA LYS A 98 -9.35 2.79 6.24
C LYS A 98 -10.84 2.42 6.30
N GLU A 99 -11.71 3.18 5.63
CA GLU A 99 -13.13 2.86 5.49
C GLU A 99 -13.32 1.46 4.86
N ARG A 100 -12.62 1.17 3.75
CA ARG A 100 -12.66 -0.16 3.10
C ARG A 100 -12.08 -1.29 3.96
N ILE A 101 -11.03 -0.99 4.73
CA ILE A 101 -10.48 -1.95 5.69
C ILE A 101 -11.51 -2.29 6.77
N ASN A 102 -12.23 -1.28 7.28
CA ASN A 102 -13.29 -1.52 8.26
C ASN A 102 -14.46 -2.30 7.66
N GLU A 103 -14.86 -2.03 6.42
CA GLU A 103 -15.86 -2.82 5.68
C GLU A 103 -15.43 -4.29 5.58
N PHE A 104 -14.16 -4.55 5.23
CA PHE A 104 -13.64 -5.91 5.17
C PHE A 104 -13.67 -6.59 6.54
N ILE A 105 -13.14 -5.94 7.59
CA ILE A 105 -13.07 -6.49 8.94
C ILE A 105 -14.47 -6.81 9.49
N PHE A 106 -15.47 -5.97 9.20
CA PHE A 106 -16.85 -6.19 9.64
C PHE A 106 -17.45 -7.48 9.05
N LEU A 107 -17.03 -7.87 7.85
CA LEU A 107 -17.56 -9.03 7.12
C LEU A 107 -16.68 -10.28 7.23
N ALA A 108 -15.40 -10.11 7.59
CA ALA A 108 -14.42 -11.18 7.58
C ALA A 108 -14.45 -12.00 8.88
N ASP A 109 -13.94 -13.24 8.77
CA ASP A 109 -13.61 -14.08 9.93
C ASP A 109 -12.56 -13.36 10.81
N GLU A 110 -12.70 -13.47 12.13
CA GLU A 110 -11.83 -12.82 13.13
C GLU A 110 -10.33 -13.15 12.98
N ARG A 111 -10.01 -14.25 12.29
CA ARG A 111 -8.63 -14.68 12.01
C ARG A 111 -7.97 -13.89 10.89
N TYR A 112 -8.73 -13.11 10.11
CA TYR A 112 -8.13 -12.23 9.10
C TYR A 112 -7.47 -11.03 9.75
N VAL A 113 -6.19 -10.82 9.40
CA VAL A 113 -5.42 -9.66 9.82
C VAL A 113 -5.02 -8.83 8.61
N VAL A 114 -5.25 -7.53 8.68
CA VAL A 114 -4.92 -6.58 7.61
C VAL A 114 -3.58 -5.92 7.87
N ASN A 115 -2.69 -5.93 6.87
CA ASN A 115 -1.44 -5.17 6.85
C ASN A 115 -1.51 -4.05 5.80
N THR A 116 -1.18 -2.82 6.20
CA THR A 116 -1.24 -1.62 5.35
C THR A 116 0.08 -1.28 4.64
N THR A 117 1.12 -2.08 4.87
CA THR A 117 2.45 -1.96 4.27
C THR A 117 2.92 -3.32 3.73
N PRO A 118 2.20 -3.95 2.79
CA PRO A 118 2.49 -5.32 2.35
C PRO A 118 3.86 -5.48 1.68
N GLU A 119 4.41 -4.41 1.08
CA GLU A 119 5.78 -4.40 0.55
C GLU A 119 6.82 -4.60 1.66
N ALA A 120 6.54 -4.09 2.87
CA ALA A 120 7.39 -4.34 4.03
C ALA A 120 7.46 -5.82 4.38
N MET A 121 6.46 -6.63 3.99
CA MET A 121 6.42 -8.09 4.16
C MET A 121 6.86 -8.85 2.89
N GLY A 122 7.45 -8.15 1.92
CA GLY A 122 8.02 -8.73 0.71
C GLY A 122 7.01 -9.00 -0.41
N VAL A 123 5.79 -8.46 -0.32
CA VAL A 123 4.81 -8.55 -1.41
C VAL A 123 5.17 -7.57 -2.52
N ASN A 124 5.33 -8.06 -3.74
CA ASN A 124 5.33 -7.22 -4.94
C ASN A 124 3.89 -6.82 -5.26
N VAL A 125 3.47 -5.67 -4.73
CA VAL A 125 2.10 -5.17 -4.85
C VAL A 125 1.73 -4.92 -6.31
N THR A 126 2.65 -4.36 -7.11
CA THR A 126 2.41 -4.08 -8.54
C THR A 126 2.06 -5.35 -9.31
N GLU A 127 2.91 -6.38 -9.20
CA GLU A 127 2.66 -7.64 -9.90
C GLU A 127 1.44 -8.39 -9.34
N THR A 128 1.23 -8.35 -8.02
CA THR A 128 0.05 -8.94 -7.37
C THR A 128 -1.25 -8.34 -7.90
N MET A 129 -1.32 -7.01 -7.98
CA MET A 129 -2.52 -6.31 -8.46
C MET A 129 -2.71 -6.49 -9.97
N LYS A 130 -1.62 -6.54 -10.75
CA LYS A 130 -1.67 -6.79 -12.20
C LYS A 130 -2.33 -8.13 -12.53
N ARG A 131 -2.05 -9.19 -11.76
CA ARG A 131 -2.64 -10.53 -11.96
C ARG A 131 -4.15 -10.58 -11.83
N VAL A 132 -4.75 -9.60 -11.15
CA VAL A 132 -6.21 -9.47 -11.00
C VAL A 132 -6.79 -8.34 -11.84
N GLY A 133 -6.06 -7.90 -12.86
CA GLY A 133 -6.51 -6.88 -13.81
C GLY A 133 -6.50 -5.46 -13.27
N VAL A 134 -5.75 -5.19 -12.18
CA VAL A 134 -5.59 -3.85 -11.62
C VAL A 134 -4.17 -3.36 -11.87
N GLU A 135 -4.00 -2.56 -12.92
CA GLU A 135 -2.73 -1.93 -13.24
C GLU A 135 -2.50 -0.68 -12.39
N LEU A 136 -1.42 -0.69 -11.60
CA LEU A 136 -1.02 0.44 -10.77
C LEU A 136 -0.20 1.42 -11.60
N GLU A 137 -0.51 2.70 -11.47
CA GLU A 137 0.21 3.78 -12.14
C GLU A 137 1.43 4.19 -11.30
N TRP A 138 2.63 4.11 -11.88
CA TRP A 138 3.87 4.48 -11.19
C TRP A 138 4.87 5.17 -12.13
N PRO A 139 5.30 6.41 -11.84
CA PRO A 139 4.71 7.30 -10.83
C PRO A 139 3.25 7.66 -11.20
N PRO A 140 2.38 7.97 -10.21
CA PRO A 140 0.99 8.32 -10.49
C PRO A 140 0.90 9.65 -11.23
N VAL A 141 0.13 9.72 -12.31
CA VAL A 141 -0.25 10.97 -13.00
C VAL A 141 -1.76 11.19 -12.90
N ASN A 142 -2.57 10.13 -13.06
CA ASN A 142 -4.02 10.20 -13.03
C ASN A 142 -4.60 9.66 -11.72
N ILE A 143 -4.19 8.45 -11.34
CA ILE A 143 -4.74 7.73 -10.19
C ILE A 143 -3.60 7.30 -9.26
N ALA A 144 -3.70 7.72 -8.00
CA ALA A 144 -2.87 7.17 -6.94
C ALA A 144 -3.59 6.01 -6.26
N TYR A 145 -2.92 4.86 -6.16
CA TYR A 145 -3.43 3.68 -5.47
C TYR A 145 -2.82 3.58 -4.07
N GLN A 146 -3.62 3.14 -3.10
CA GLN A 146 -3.11 2.60 -1.85
C GLN A 146 -3.67 1.20 -1.70
N VAL A 147 -2.82 0.28 -1.25
CA VAL A 147 -3.15 -1.14 -1.16
C VAL A 147 -2.75 -1.64 0.23
N ALA A 148 -3.68 -2.30 0.88
CA ALA A 148 -3.47 -3.14 2.04
C ALA A 148 -3.74 -4.60 1.66
N MET A 149 -3.16 -5.53 2.41
CA MET A 149 -3.36 -6.97 2.20
C MET A 149 -3.99 -7.56 3.45
N ALA A 150 -4.95 -8.46 3.27
CA ALA A 150 -5.58 -9.22 4.33
C ALA A 150 -5.36 -10.70 4.09
N GLY A 151 -4.98 -11.44 5.14
CA GLY A 151 -4.85 -12.89 5.11
C GLY A 151 -5.18 -13.48 6.47
N MET A 152 -5.55 -14.76 6.50
CA MET A 152 -5.65 -15.49 7.76
C MET A 152 -4.26 -15.70 8.34
N THR A 153 -4.08 -15.45 9.63
CA THR A 153 -2.80 -15.74 10.30
C THR A 153 -2.57 -17.24 10.37
N ARG A 154 -1.30 -17.67 10.28
CA ARG A 154 -0.96 -19.05 10.65
C ARG A 154 -1.24 -19.22 12.14
N ARG A 155 -1.95 -20.30 12.51
CA ARG A 155 -1.98 -20.70 13.91
C ARG A 155 -0.55 -21.09 14.31
N VAL A 156 -0.02 -20.44 15.33
CA VAL A 156 1.12 -21.00 16.05
C VAL A 156 0.56 -22.23 16.75
N ALA A 157 1.01 -23.41 16.34
CA ALA A 157 0.72 -24.65 17.05
C ALA A 157 1.35 -24.61 18.45
#